data_AF-A0A7S2Q828-F1
#
_entry.id   AF-A0A7S2Q828-F1
#
_cell.length_a   1.000
_cell.length_b   1.000
_cell.length_c   1.000
_cell.angle_alpha   90.00
_cell.angle_beta   90.00
_cell.angle_gamma   90.00
#
_symmetry.space_group_name_H-M   'P 1'
#
loop_
_entity.id
_entity.type
_entity.pdbx_description
1 polymer ?
#
loop_
_entity_poly.entity_id
_entity_poly.type
_entity_poly.pdbx_seq_one_letter_code
_entity_poly.pdbx_strand_id
1 'polypeptide(L)'
;KKAADKLAKEAKARAAALAAEKKAEKKDGAEDKGEEAKKAEEAAEEEEEEVEVDFAGLDIFGAEDVLDLGGGMPLFRDFAPEDWAMLGLRFELHLLAHAFRHDVDDPERPGVHTDHLAFYFQKYFGRALQAKDYGRETVEELVGL
;
A
#
# COMPACT_ATOMS: atom_id res chain seq x y z
N LYS A 1 -1.01 14.64 20.38
CA LYS A 1 -1.47 13.32 20.90
C LYS A 1 -2.85 13.39 21.57
N LYS A 2 -3.10 14.20 22.62
CA LYS A 2 -4.41 14.22 23.32
C LYS A 2 -5.66 14.61 22.48
N ALA A 3 -5.51 15.36 21.38
CA ALA A 3 -6.64 15.73 20.52
C ALA A 3 -7.10 14.60 19.59
N ALA A 4 -6.17 13.79 19.07
CA ALA A 4 -6.48 12.66 18.19
C ALA A 4 -7.17 11.52 18.96
N ASP A 5 -6.73 11.25 20.20
CA ASP A 5 -7.34 10.25 21.06
C ASP A 5 -8.77 10.64 21.50
N LYS A 6 -9.05 11.94 21.62
CA LYS A 6 -10.39 12.45 21.95
C LYS A 6 -11.36 12.27 20.77
N LEU A 7 -10.91 12.61 19.56
CA LEU A 7 -11.69 12.46 18.33
C LEU A 7 -12.00 10.99 18.02
N ALA A 8 -11.04 10.09 18.22
CA ALA A 8 -11.25 8.65 18.04
C ALA A 8 -12.28 8.08 19.04
N LYS A 9 -12.29 8.60 20.28
CA LYS A 9 -13.22 8.16 21.32
C LYS A 9 -14.63 8.68 21.11
N GLU A 10 -14.78 9.92 20.61
CA GLU A 10 -16.06 10.51 20.24
C GLU A 10 -16.67 9.85 18.99
N ALA A 11 -15.84 9.52 17.99
CA ALA A 11 -16.27 8.79 16.80
C ALA A 11 -16.80 7.38 17.14
N LYS A 12 -16.11 6.67 18.05
CA LYS A 12 -16.53 5.32 18.48
C LYS A 12 -17.81 5.34 19.31
N ALA A 13 -18.01 6.36 20.14
CA ALA A 13 -19.25 6.55 20.90
C ALA A 13 -20.45 6.87 19.99
N ARG A 14 -20.24 7.68 18.94
CA ARG A 14 -21.28 8.06 17.98
C ARG A 14 -21.69 6.89 17.07
N ALA A 15 -20.73 6.07 16.66
CA ALA A 15 -21.00 4.85 15.89
C ALA A 15 -21.80 3.80 16.72
N ALA A 16 -21.50 3.67 18.01
CA ALA A 16 -22.23 2.77 18.89
C ALA A 16 -23.67 3.24 19.17
N ALA A 17 -23.90 4.55 19.28
CA ALA A 17 -25.25 5.12 19.44
C ALA A 17 -26.11 4.91 18.18
N LEU A 18 -25.55 5.20 16.99
CA LEU A 18 -26.24 5.00 15.70
C LEU A 18 -26.58 3.53 15.42
N ALA A 19 -25.74 2.59 15.87
CA ALA A 19 -26.00 1.16 15.73
C ALA A 19 -27.08 0.66 16.71
N ALA A 20 -27.22 1.30 17.88
CA ALA A 20 -28.28 0.99 18.84
C ALA A 20 -29.63 1.55 18.38
N GLU A 21 -29.66 2.74 17.80
CA GLU A 21 -30.87 3.36 17.22
C GLU A 21 -31.41 2.54 16.04
N LYS A 22 -30.54 2.13 15.11
CA LYS A 22 -30.92 1.26 13.97
C LYS A 22 -31.39 -0.14 14.37
N LYS A 23 -31.04 -0.63 15.57
CA LYS A 23 -31.52 -1.92 16.10
C LYS A 23 -32.83 -1.80 16.88
N ALA A 24 -33.11 -0.64 17.46
CA ALA A 24 -34.37 -0.38 18.16
C ALA A 24 -35.54 -0.13 17.18
N GLU A 25 -35.28 0.46 16.00
CA GLU A 25 -36.31 0.68 14.97
C GLU A 25 -36.73 -0.58 14.18
N LYS A 26 -36.00 -1.69 14.29
CA LYS A 26 -36.21 -2.89 13.45
C LYS A 26 -37.05 -4.00 14.11
N LYS A 27 -37.92 -3.64 15.05
CA LYS A 27 -38.79 -4.61 15.74
C LYS A 27 -40.23 -4.11 15.93
N ASP A 28 -40.91 -3.72 14.84
CA ASP A 28 -42.35 -3.95 14.68
C ASP A 28 -42.86 -3.69 13.24
N GLY A 29 -43.68 -4.62 12.72
CA GLY A 29 -44.62 -4.46 11.58
C GLY A 29 -44.07 -4.12 10.18
N ALA A 30 -43.83 -5.07 9.27
CA ALA A 30 -44.80 -5.81 8.45
C ALA A 30 -45.36 -5.02 7.23
N GLU A 31 -44.97 -5.51 6.04
CA GLU A 31 -45.67 -5.45 4.75
C GLU A 31 -46.02 -4.08 4.16
N ASP A 32 -45.13 -3.54 3.31
CA ASP A 32 -45.38 -2.65 2.14
C ASP A 32 -44.22 -1.63 1.96
N LYS A 33 -42.99 -2.13 1.70
CA LYS A 33 -41.77 -1.33 1.48
C LYS A 33 -40.79 -1.99 0.49
N GLY A 34 -41.29 -2.93 -0.31
CA GLY A 34 -40.45 -3.78 -1.18
C GLY A 34 -39.99 -3.12 -2.48
N GLU A 35 -40.77 -2.18 -3.04
CA GLU A 35 -40.48 -1.57 -4.35
C GLU A 35 -39.65 -0.28 -4.27
N GLU A 36 -39.87 0.58 -3.27
CA GLU A 36 -39.05 1.81 -3.11
C GLU A 36 -37.64 1.52 -2.59
N ALA A 37 -37.47 0.48 -1.77
CA ALA A 37 -36.14 0.06 -1.31
C ALA A 37 -35.30 -0.52 -2.46
N LYS A 38 -35.91 -1.29 -3.37
CA LYS A 38 -35.22 -1.83 -4.55
C LYS A 38 -34.80 -0.75 -5.53
N LYS A 39 -35.63 0.26 -5.74
CA LYS A 39 -35.36 1.35 -6.68
C LYS A 39 -34.32 2.35 -6.16
N ALA A 40 -34.18 2.48 -4.84
CA ALA A 40 -33.13 3.26 -4.20
C ALA A 40 -31.80 2.49 -4.07
N GLU A 41 -31.86 1.15 -4.01
CA GLU A 41 -30.68 0.28 -4.04
C GLU A 41 -30.13 0.17 -5.48
N GLU A 42 -30.98 0.01 -6.49
CA GLU A 42 -30.58 0.07 -7.91
C GLU A 42 -30.04 1.45 -8.33
N ALA A 43 -30.60 2.56 -7.81
CA ALA A 43 -30.10 3.91 -8.12
C ALA A 43 -28.82 4.30 -7.36
N ALA A 44 -28.52 3.63 -6.24
CA ALA A 44 -27.25 3.79 -5.52
C ALA A 44 -26.15 2.87 -6.07
N GLU A 45 -26.53 1.79 -6.77
CA GLU A 45 -25.62 0.90 -7.49
C GLU A 45 -25.29 1.43 -8.90
N GLU A 46 -26.10 2.33 -9.48
CA GLU A 46 -25.87 2.98 -10.78
C GLU A 46 -24.97 4.24 -10.73
N GLU A 47 -24.62 4.78 -9.56
CA GLU A 47 -23.83 6.03 -9.42
C GLU A 47 -22.41 5.83 -8.83
N GLU A 48 -21.95 4.59 -8.62
CA GLU A 48 -20.53 4.31 -8.75
C GLU A 48 -20.24 4.24 -10.25
N GLU A 49 -20.08 5.41 -10.89
CA GLU A 49 -19.32 5.48 -12.13
C GLU A 49 -18.01 4.75 -11.82
N GLU A 50 -17.87 3.50 -12.29
CA GLU A 50 -16.62 2.75 -12.18
C GLU A 50 -15.57 3.62 -12.87
N VAL A 51 -14.82 4.37 -12.08
CA VAL A 51 -13.69 5.14 -12.56
C VAL A 51 -12.68 4.10 -13.01
N GLU A 52 -12.79 3.70 -14.29
CA GLU A 52 -11.84 2.81 -14.94
C GLU A 52 -10.51 3.56 -15.02
N VAL A 53 -9.65 3.32 -14.04
CA VAL A 53 -8.27 3.81 -14.07
C VAL A 53 -7.50 2.97 -15.08
N ASP A 54 -7.00 3.61 -16.15
CA ASP A 54 -6.08 2.97 -17.09
C ASP A 54 -4.68 2.87 -16.49
N PHE A 55 -4.39 1.73 -15.85
CA PHE A 55 -3.06 1.44 -15.30
C PHE A 55 -1.97 1.32 -16.38
N ALA A 56 -2.30 1.02 -17.63
CA ALA A 56 -1.30 0.84 -18.68
C ALA A 56 -0.75 2.18 -19.19
N GLY A 57 -1.60 3.21 -19.22
CA GLY A 57 -1.25 4.58 -19.62
C GLY A 57 -0.85 5.51 -18.47
N LEU A 58 -0.93 5.05 -17.21
CA LEU A 58 -0.72 5.88 -16.02
C LEU A 58 0.73 6.36 -15.88
N ASP A 59 0.92 7.68 -15.72
CA ASP A 59 2.20 8.25 -15.29
C ASP A 59 2.37 8.08 -13.78
N ILE A 60 3.08 7.01 -13.40
CA ILE A 60 3.33 6.66 -11.99
C ILE A 60 4.15 7.70 -11.22
N PHE A 61 4.91 8.57 -11.89
CA PHE A 61 5.72 9.61 -11.22
C PHE A 61 4.93 10.91 -11.03
N GLY A 62 3.85 11.09 -11.79
CA GLY A 62 2.92 12.21 -11.68
C GLY A 62 1.75 11.98 -10.71
N ALA A 63 1.62 10.77 -10.14
CA ALA A 63 0.55 10.45 -9.20
C ALA A 63 0.65 11.30 -7.92
N GLU A 64 -0.38 12.11 -7.64
CA GLU A 64 -0.43 12.97 -6.45
C GLU A 64 -0.73 12.17 -5.17
N ASP A 65 -1.65 11.19 -5.25
CA ASP A 65 -2.00 10.29 -4.16
C ASP A 65 -1.89 8.83 -4.63
N VAL A 66 -0.93 8.10 -4.06
CA VAL A 66 -0.71 6.68 -4.37
C VAL A 66 -1.79 5.75 -3.81
N LEU A 67 -2.62 6.26 -2.88
CA LEU A 67 -3.73 5.52 -2.28
C LEU A 67 -5.05 5.71 -3.02
N ASP A 68 -5.14 6.71 -3.89
CA ASP A 68 -6.33 7.01 -4.68
C ASP A 68 -5.97 7.64 -6.02
N LEU A 69 -5.97 6.81 -7.06
CA LEU A 69 -5.79 7.22 -8.46
C LEU A 69 -7.11 7.63 -9.13
N GLY A 70 -8.22 7.60 -8.38
CA GLY A 70 -9.59 7.70 -8.87
C GLY A 70 -10.44 6.56 -8.32
N GLY A 71 -11.66 6.86 -7.88
CA GLY A 71 -12.60 5.86 -7.35
C GLY A 71 -12.11 5.13 -6.10
N GLY A 72 -11.17 5.68 -5.33
CA GLY A 72 -10.58 5.03 -4.16
C GLY A 72 -9.58 3.91 -4.51
N MET A 73 -9.05 3.90 -5.73
CA MET A 73 -8.21 2.82 -6.23
C MET A 73 -6.71 3.11 -5.99
N PRO A 74 -5.99 2.30 -5.18
CA PRO A 74 -4.57 2.53 -4.94
C PRO A 74 -3.71 2.03 -6.10
N LEU A 75 -2.53 2.65 -6.27
CA LEU A 75 -1.55 2.29 -7.31
C LEU A 75 -1.09 0.83 -7.23
N PHE A 76 -1.03 0.28 -6.03
CA PHE A 76 -0.57 -1.09 -5.76
C PHE A 76 -1.72 -2.10 -5.64
N ARG A 77 -2.93 -1.77 -6.13
CA ARG A 77 -4.11 -2.63 -6.01
C ARG A 77 -3.84 -4.07 -6.47
N ASP A 78 -3.15 -4.22 -7.59
CA ASP A 78 -2.91 -5.53 -8.23
C ASP A 78 -1.54 -6.13 -7.87
N PHE A 79 -0.83 -5.58 -6.88
CA PHE A 79 0.46 -6.14 -6.44
C PHE A 79 0.28 -7.53 -5.85
N ALA A 80 0.98 -8.49 -6.44
CA ALA A 80 1.13 -9.83 -5.91
C ALA A 80 2.21 -9.86 -4.80
N PRO A 81 2.30 -10.93 -3.99
CA PRO A 81 3.36 -11.09 -3.00
C PRO A 81 4.78 -10.88 -3.56
N GLU A 82 4.99 -11.27 -4.82
CA GLU A 82 6.25 -11.13 -5.54
C GLU A 82 6.60 -9.65 -5.81
N ASP A 83 5.60 -8.82 -6.15
CA ASP A 83 5.78 -7.39 -6.35
C ASP A 83 6.19 -6.71 -5.05
N TRP A 84 5.59 -7.10 -3.93
CA TRP A 84 5.97 -6.62 -2.61
C TRP A 84 7.38 -7.06 -2.21
N ALA A 85 7.76 -8.30 -2.51
CA ALA A 85 9.11 -8.81 -2.26
C ALA A 85 10.16 -8.03 -3.07
N MET A 86 9.87 -7.76 -4.34
CA MET A 86 10.76 -6.99 -5.23
C MET A 86 10.83 -5.51 -4.83
N LEU A 87 9.70 -4.89 -4.48
CA LEU A 87 9.66 -3.52 -3.98
C LEU A 87 10.48 -3.38 -2.70
N GLY A 88 10.29 -4.30 -1.74
CA GLY A 88 11.06 -4.33 -0.49
C GLY A 88 12.56 -4.43 -0.74
N LEU A 89 12.99 -5.36 -1.60
CA LEU A 89 14.40 -5.51 -1.97
C LEU A 89 14.96 -4.22 -2.60
N ARG A 90 14.23 -3.62 -3.56
CA ARG A 90 14.66 -2.37 -4.22
C ARG A 90 14.81 -1.23 -3.23
N PHE A 91 13.87 -1.11 -2.30
CA PHE A 91 13.91 -0.08 -1.28
C PHE A 91 15.10 -0.26 -0.33
N GLU A 92 15.37 -1.49 0.12
CA GLU A 92 16.53 -1.78 0.97
C GLU A 92 17.86 -1.52 0.25
N LEU A 93 17.99 -1.94 -1.02
CA LEU A 93 19.17 -1.66 -1.83
C LEU A 93 19.37 -0.16 -2.06
N HIS A 94 18.29 0.59 -2.30
CA HIS A 94 18.33 2.04 -2.42
C HIS A 94 18.84 2.69 -1.13
N LEU A 95 18.26 2.33 0.02
CA LEU A 95 18.71 2.83 1.31
C LEU A 95 20.17 2.47 1.60
N LEU A 96 20.60 1.24 1.27
CA LEU A 96 21.98 0.80 1.43
C LEU A 96 22.94 1.67 0.61
N ALA A 97 22.62 1.94 -0.66
CA ALA A 97 23.46 2.78 -1.52
C ALA A 97 23.65 4.19 -0.94
N HIS A 98 22.56 4.77 -0.40
CA HIS A 98 22.61 6.07 0.26
C HIS A 98 23.37 6.04 1.59
N ALA A 99 23.13 5.04 2.44
CA ALA A 99 23.79 4.89 3.73
C ALA A 99 25.29 4.60 3.57
N PHE A 100 25.67 3.74 2.62
CA PHE A 100 27.07 3.45 2.33
C PHE A 100 27.85 4.71 1.95
N ARG A 101 27.28 5.54 1.07
CA ARG A 101 27.92 6.79 0.65
C ARG A 101 28.10 7.76 1.82
N HIS A 102 27.11 7.83 2.70
CA HIS A 102 27.18 8.65 3.90
C HIS A 102 28.23 8.15 4.91
N ASP A 103 28.35 6.83 5.08
CA ASP A 103 29.21 6.24 6.11
C ASP A 103 30.68 6.14 5.68
N VAL A 104 30.95 5.95 4.39
CA VAL A 104 32.32 5.88 3.87
C VAL A 104 32.94 7.26 3.72
N ASP A 105 32.15 8.27 3.36
CA ASP A 105 32.57 9.68 3.22
C ASP A 105 33.88 9.87 2.43
N ASP A 106 34.09 9.04 1.41
CA ASP A 106 35.30 9.04 0.57
C ASP A 106 34.91 9.24 -0.90
N PRO A 107 35.32 10.36 -1.54
CA PRO A 107 35.06 10.62 -2.95
C PRO A 107 35.61 9.55 -3.91
N GLU A 108 36.65 8.80 -3.52
CA GLU A 108 37.21 7.70 -4.32
C GLU A 108 36.40 6.41 -4.22
N ARG A 109 35.46 6.33 -3.27
CA ARG A 109 34.57 5.18 -3.06
C ARG A 109 33.10 5.59 -3.19
N PRO A 110 32.65 5.95 -4.41
CA PRO A 110 31.30 6.50 -4.61
C PRO A 110 30.17 5.50 -4.37
N GLY A 111 30.46 4.19 -4.27
CA GLY A 111 29.45 3.15 -4.11
C GLY A 111 30.03 1.79 -3.75
N VAL A 112 29.14 0.79 -3.72
CA VAL A 112 29.46 -0.59 -3.36
C VAL A 112 29.77 -1.40 -4.61
N HIS A 113 30.91 -2.09 -4.62
CA HIS A 113 31.22 -3.08 -5.64
C HIS A 113 30.26 -4.28 -5.53
N THR A 114 29.79 -4.83 -6.65
CA THR A 114 28.81 -5.94 -6.70
C THR A 114 29.21 -7.13 -5.83
N ASP A 115 30.48 -7.53 -5.88
CA ASP A 115 31.07 -8.59 -5.04
C ASP A 115 30.88 -8.39 -3.52
N HIS A 116 30.73 -7.14 -3.08
CA HIS A 116 30.58 -6.79 -1.67
C HIS A 116 29.13 -6.47 -1.30
N LEU A 117 28.21 -6.46 -2.26
CA LEU A 117 26.82 -6.09 -2.02
C LEU A 117 26.15 -6.98 -0.97
N ALA A 118 26.30 -8.30 -1.08
CA ALA A 118 25.74 -9.24 -0.10
C ALA A 118 26.30 -9.03 1.31
N PHE A 119 27.61 -8.73 1.42
CA PHE A 119 28.26 -8.43 2.69
C PHE A 119 27.68 -7.17 3.34
N TYR A 120 27.58 -6.08 2.57
CA TYR A 120 27.01 -4.84 3.10
C TYR A 120 25.52 -4.97 3.38
N PHE A 121 24.77 -5.70 2.57
CA PHE A 121 23.36 -5.97 2.83
C PHE A 121 23.16 -6.63 4.19
N GLN A 122 23.96 -7.65 4.50
CA GLN A 122 23.94 -8.29 5.81
C GLN A 122 24.40 -7.36 6.93
N LYS A 123 25.40 -6.50 6.69
CA LYS A 123 25.90 -5.54 7.68
C LYS A 123 24.85 -4.51 8.08
N TYR A 124 24.07 -3.98 7.12
CA TYR A 124 23.07 -2.95 7.39
C TYR A 124 21.75 -3.53 7.90
N PHE A 125 21.29 -4.66 7.36
CA PHE A 125 19.95 -5.19 7.63
C PHE A 125 19.93 -6.43 8.53
N GLY A 126 21.09 -7.03 8.85
CA GLY A 126 21.17 -8.24 9.67
C GLY A 126 20.63 -9.50 8.99
N ARG A 127 20.31 -9.43 7.68
CA ARG A 127 19.77 -10.50 6.85
C ARG A 127 20.71 -10.79 5.69
N ALA A 128 20.90 -12.07 5.36
CA ALA A 128 21.67 -12.45 4.18
C ALA A 128 20.86 -12.16 2.89
N LEU A 129 21.52 -11.60 1.87
CA LEU A 129 20.97 -11.49 0.53
C LEU A 129 21.21 -12.79 -0.24
N GLN A 130 20.16 -13.47 -0.67
CA GLN A 130 20.24 -14.70 -1.46
C GLN A 130 19.56 -14.47 -2.81
N ALA A 131 20.31 -14.58 -3.91
CA ALA A 131 19.77 -14.40 -5.26
C ALA A 131 18.66 -15.42 -5.59
N LYS A 132 18.78 -16.63 -5.05
CA LYS A 132 17.85 -17.74 -5.24
C LYS A 132 16.45 -17.46 -4.72
N ASP A 133 16.33 -16.65 -3.67
CA ASP A 133 15.03 -16.24 -3.12
C ASP A 133 14.22 -15.39 -4.12
N TYR A 134 14.89 -14.83 -5.12
CA TYR A 134 14.32 -13.99 -6.18
C TYR A 134 14.44 -14.63 -7.57
N GLY A 135 14.72 -15.93 -7.65
CA GLY A 135 14.81 -16.68 -8.91
C GLY A 135 16.03 -16.36 -9.78
N ARG A 136 17.13 -15.90 -9.17
CA ARG A 136 18.41 -15.62 -9.85
C ARG A 136 19.54 -16.46 -9.26
N GLU A 137 20.60 -16.71 -10.04
CA GLU A 137 21.74 -17.50 -9.58
C GLU A 137 22.82 -16.63 -8.93
N THR A 138 23.02 -15.41 -9.44
CA THR A 138 24.00 -14.46 -8.90
C THR A 138 23.37 -13.15 -8.44
N VAL A 139 24.11 -12.43 -7.59
CA VAL A 139 23.70 -11.09 -7.13
C VAL A 139 23.73 -10.08 -8.28
N GLU A 140 24.63 -10.25 -9.25
CA GLU A 140 24.71 -9.41 -10.46
C GLU A 140 23.44 -9.55 -11.30
N GLU A 141 23.00 -10.80 -11.55
CA GLU A 141 21.74 -11.07 -12.24
C GLU A 141 20.52 -10.51 -11.49
N LEU A 142 20.57 -10.48 -10.15
CA LEU A 142 19.50 -9.92 -9.32
C LEU A 142 19.36 -8.41 -9.47
N VAL A 143 20.48 -7.68 -9.54
CA VAL A 143 20.47 -6.22 -9.69
C VAL A 143 20.47 -5.75 -11.15
N GLY A 144 20.64 -6.67 -12.10
CA GLY A 144 20.63 -6.38 -13.53
C GLY A 144 21.89 -5.64 -14.02
N LEU A 145 23.05 -5.95 -13.43
CA LEU A 145 24.36 -5.38 -13.78
C LEU A 145 25.30 -6.41 -14.40
#